data_AF-A0A3D3MBX4-F1
#
_entry.id   AF-A0A3D3MBX4-F1
#
_cell.length_a   1.000
_cell.length_b   1.000
_cell.length_c   1.000
_cell.angle_alpha   90.00
_cell.angle_beta   90.00
_cell.angle_gamma   90.00
#
_symmetry.space_group_name_H-M   'P 1'
#
loop_
_entity.id
_entity.type
_entity.pdbx_description
1 polymer ?
#
loop_
_entity_poly.entity_id
_entity_poly.type
_entity_poly.pdbx_seq_one_letter_code
_entity_poly.pdbx_strand_id
1 'polypeptide(L)' 'MRGLEKFASLRFVVLLAFIALGAALHGAGKVGFWGMLAIMMAPNIVFALLRAKGQGGGQGS' A
#
# COMPACT_ATOMS: atom_id res chain seq x y z
N MET A 1 12.55 -6.00 -17.81
CA MET A 1 11.35 -5.14 -17.85
C MET A 1 10.13 -5.76 -17.14
N ARG A 2 9.87 -7.07 -17.25
CA ARG A 2 8.73 -7.78 -16.58
C ARG A 2 8.57 -7.63 -15.05
N GLY A 3 9.65 -7.39 -14.29
CA GLY A 3 9.58 -7.28 -12.83
C GLY A 3 8.94 -5.97 -12.37
N LEU A 4 9.40 -4.84 -12.92
CA LEU A 4 8.95 -3.49 -12.53
C LEU A 4 7.45 -3.28 -12.82
N GLU A 5 6.98 -3.78 -13.96
CA GLU A 5 5.57 -3.69 -14.37
C GLU A 5 4.64 -4.52 -13.46
N LYS A 6 5.06 -5.73 -13.05
CA LYS A 6 4.31 -6.55 -12.09
C LYS A 6 4.22 -5.88 -10.71
N PHE A 7 5.31 -5.27 -10.22
CA PHE A 7 5.30 -4.56 -8.95
C PHE A 7 4.42 -3.30 -9.01
N ALA A 8 4.45 -2.55 -10.11
CA ALA A 8 3.59 -1.39 -10.33
C ALA A 8 2.11 -1.81 -10.39
N SER A 9 1.80 -2.88 -11.11
CA SER A 9 0.45 -3.43 -11.22
C SER A 9 -0.08 -3.95 -9.88
N LEU A 10 0.74 -4.69 -9.12
CA LEU A 10 0.36 -5.17 -7.79
C LEU A 10 0.12 -4.02 -6.81
N ARG A 11 0.98 -2.99 -6.82
CA ARG A 11 0.78 -1.77 -6.02
C ARG A 11 -0.51 -1.06 -6.38
N PHE A 12 -0.81 -0.95 -7.66
CA PHE A 12 -2.05 -0.33 -8.13
C PHE A 12 -3.30 -1.10 -7.67
N VAL A 13 -3.29 -2.44 -7.82
CA VAL A 13 -4.40 -3.30 -7.38
C VAL A 13 -4.60 -3.22 -5.86
N VAL A 14 -3.52 -3.25 -5.08
CA VAL A 14 -3.58 -3.12 -3.61
C VAL A 14 -4.12 -1.75 -3.21
N LEU A 15 -3.68 -0.67 -3.86
CA LEU A 15 -4.21 0.67 -3.59
C LEU A 15 -5.72 0.75 -3.87
N LEU A 16 -6.18 0.23 -5.02
CA LEU A 16 -7.61 0.19 -5.33
C LEU A 16 -8.41 -0.61 -4.30
N ALA A 17 -7.90 -1.75 -3.84
CA ALA A 17 -8.54 -2.56 -2.81
C ALA A 17 -8.67 -1.79 -1.48
N PHE A 18 -7.62 -1.08 -1.05
CA PHE A 18 -7.66 -0.29 0.19
C PHE A 18 -8.54 0.96 0.07
N ILE A 19 -8.61 1.58 -1.11
CA ILE A 19 -9.53 2.70 -1.38
C ILE A 19 -10.98 2.22 -1.30
N ALA A 20 -11.30 1.10 -1.96
CA ALA A 20 -12.65 0.52 -1.92
C ALA A 20 -13.04 0.10 -0.49
N LEU A 21 -12.12 -0.51 0.25
CA LEU A 21 -12.32 -0.89 1.65
C LEU A 21 -12.54 0.34 2.54
N GLY A 22 -11.72 1.38 2.38
CA GLY A 22 -11.86 2.64 3.11
C GLY A 22 -13.21 3.31 2.83
N ALA A 23 -13.62 3.37 1.56
CA ALA A 23 -14.91 3.93 1.16
C ALA A 23 -16.09 3.14 1.75
N ALA A 24 -16.05 1.80 1.70
CA ALA A 24 -17.09 0.95 2.25
C ALA A 24 -17.21 1.07 3.78
N LEU A 25 -16.08 1.04 4.49
CA LEU A 25 -16.07 1.14 5.96
C LEU A 25 -16.44 2.56 6.44
N HIS A 26 -16.06 3.59 5.68
CA HIS A 26 -16.46 4.98 5.96
C HIS A 26 -17.96 5.17 5.71
N GLY A 27 -18.49 4.65 4.59
CA GLY A 27 -19.92 4.67 4.29
C GLY A 27 -20.78 3.91 5.32
N ALA A 28 -20.24 2.85 5.91
CA ALA A 28 -20.88 2.10 6.99
C ALA A 28 -20.75 2.76 8.38
N GLY A 29 -20.09 3.93 8.49
CA GLY A 29 -19.87 4.64 9.75
C GLY A 29 -18.95 3.91 10.74
N LYS A 30 -18.18 2.91 10.27
CA LYS A 30 -17.30 2.09 11.12
C LYS A 30 -15.93 2.73 11.34
N VAL A 31 -15.52 3.65 10.47
CA VAL A 31 -14.25 4.37 10.55
C VAL A 31 -14.49 5.86 10.36
N GLY A 32 -14.08 6.64 11.36
CA GLY A 32 -13.97 8.08 11.26
C GLY A 32 -12.69 8.52 10.54
N PHE A 33 -12.36 9.81 10.67
CA PHE A 33 -11.19 10.43 10.03
C PHE A 33 -9.87 9.68 10.23
N TRP A 34 -9.58 9.26 11.47
CA TRP A 34 -8.36 8.50 11.80
C TRP A 34 -8.31 7.12 11.17
N GLY A 35 -9.47 6.46 11.04
CA GLY A 35 -9.58 5.16 10.40
C GLY A 35 -9.36 5.25 8.88
N MET A 36 -9.94 6.27 8.25
CA MET A 36 -9.70 6.59 6.84
C MET A 36 -8.20 6.85 6.58
N LEU A 37 -7.58 7.67 7.43
CA LEU A 37 -6.15 7.99 7.32
C LEU A 37 -5.26 6.75 7.46
N ALA A 38 -5.55 5.88 8.43
CA ALA A 38 -4.82 4.64 8.63
C ALA A 38 -4.94 3.69 7.43
N ILE A 39 -6.15 3.55 6.86
CA ILE A 39 -6.39 2.70 5.67
C ILE A 39 -5.65 3.24 4.45
N MET A 40 -5.61 4.57 4.25
CA MET A 40 -4.86 5.16 3.13
C MET A 40 -3.34 5.04 3.31
N MET A 41 -2.83 5.12 4.54
CA MET A 41 -1.39 5.03 4.82
C MET A 41 -0.87 3.59 4.85
N ALA A 42 -1.69 2.61 5.24
CA ALA A 42 -1.32 1.20 5.33
C ALA A 42 -0.61 0.65 4.07
N PRO A 43 -1.15 0.79 2.83
CA PRO A 43 -0.47 0.28 1.65
C PRO A 43 0.86 1.00 1.41
N ASN A 44 0.94 2.32 1.61
CA ASN A 44 2.19 3.06 1.44
C ASN A 44 3.28 2.61 2.41
N ILE A 45 2.94 2.35 3.67
CA ILE A 45 3.88 1.83 4.68
C ILE A 45 4.36 0.43 4.30
N VAL A 46 3.45 -0.47 3.90
CA VAL A 46 3.81 -1.83 3.47
C VAL A 46 4.77 -1.79 2.27
N PHE A 47 4.49 -0.97 1.25
CA PHE A 47 5.40 -0.82 0.11
C PHE A 47 6.73 -0.16 0.49
N ALA A 48 6.75 0.80 1.42
CA ALA A 48 7.97 1.41 1.91
C ALA A 48 8.85 0.38 2.65
N LEU A 49 8.25 -0.46 3.50
CA LEU A 49 8.95 -1.54 4.21
C LEU A 49 9.47 -2.60 3.24
N LEU A 50 8.68 -3.01 2.25
CA LEU A 50 9.12 -3.95 1.22
C LEU A 50 10.26 -3.38 0.37
N ARG A 51 10.21 -2.08 0.05
CA ARG A 51 11.29 -1.39 -0.67
C ARG A 51 12.56 -1.22 0.17
N ALA A 52 12.41 -0.99 1.48
CA ALA A 52 13.54 -0.94 2.41
C ALA A 52 14.20 -2.32 2.55
N LYS A 53 13.38 -3.37 2.68
CA LYS A 53 13.84 -4.77 2.75
C LYS A 53 14.52 -5.24 1.45
N GLY A 54 14.03 -4.80 0.29
CA GLY A 54 14.64 -5.09 -1.00
C GLY A 54 15.97 -4.36 -1.26
N GLN A 55 16.26 -3.26 -0.55
CA GLN A 55 17.54 -2.52 -0.65
C GLN A 55 18.62 -3.01 0.33
N GLY A 56 18.28 -3.88 1.29
CA GLY A 56 19.24 -4.46 2.24
C GLY A 56 20.07 -5.63 1.71
N GLY A 57 20.01 -5.93 0.40
CA GLY A 57 20.65 -7.10 -0.22
C GLY A 57 21.70 -6.80 -1.29
N GLY A 58 22.19 -5.57 -1.42
CA GLY A 58 23.19 -5.27 -2.44
C GLY A 58 23.58 -3.80 -2.56
N GLN A 59 24.29 -3.29 -1.55
CA GLN A 59 25.27 -2.22 -1.79
C GLN A 59 26.33 -2.21 -0.68
N GLY A 60 27.17 -3.23 -0.71
CA GLY A 60 28.55 -3.12 -0.24
C GLY A 60 29.43 -3.21 -1.48
N SER A 61 30.09 -2.10 -1.81
CA SER A 61 31.35 -1.93 -2.57
C SER A 61 31.49 -0.44 -2.90
#